data_AF-A0A1H2L750-F1
#
_entry.id   AF-A0A1H2L750-F1
#
_cell.length_a   1.000
_cell.length_b   1.000
_cell.length_c   1.000
_cell.angle_alpha   90.00
_cell.angle_beta   90.00
_cell.angle_gamma   90.00
#
_symmetry.space_group_name_H-M   'P 1'
#
loop_
_entity.id
_entity.type
_entity.pdbx_description
1 polymer ?
#
loop_
_entity_poly.entity_id
_entity_poly.type
_entity_poly.pdbx_seq_one_letter_code
_entity_poly.pdbx_strand_id
1 'polypeptide(L)'
;MASKYTLLSEKSVRAAVQDGVFTSKTVDIVRDANNSFVRHLERQDTPTIPSSVVQIHNNYIYEADTSKYLSAVIDIQNKYITGELKIKYDEVIVGLTAYQEQGSDLDLLNTDARKSLSAFGERSSQILSPQSNEPYLDDASLEVLDSYTNLIFVYVMSGFWRFRSGFSKDSVATNKLDTLDSEVRSLYSWLLQNGKDYENQIGKSVYAYILLEKPEEIEVISQLVEYDNRYSSALDVVKSFSLKCIDRKGWSEPYKVSRLPNDTWGEDRLRVALKLHDILNKISNIRSVIDELKAVGEIKVSDILLDGEYLDSPLSLFRIENKPDV
;
A
#
# COMPACT_ATOMS: atom_id res chain seq x y z
N MET A 1 -25.12 -39.79 57.21
CA MET A 1 -25.23 -40.41 55.87
C MET A 1 -23.93 -40.12 55.13
N ALA A 2 -23.12 -41.14 54.83
CA ALA A 2 -21.92 -40.94 54.03
C ALA A 2 -22.30 -40.77 52.56
N SER A 3 -21.73 -39.77 51.89
CA SER A 3 -22.00 -39.49 50.47
C SER A 3 -21.63 -40.70 49.60
N LYS A 4 -22.42 -40.99 48.57
CA LYS A 4 -22.28 -42.14 47.66
C LYS A 4 -20.89 -42.25 46.99
N TYR A 5 -20.09 -41.19 47.05
CA TYR A 5 -18.82 -41.06 46.33
C TYR A 5 -17.58 -41.00 47.24
N THR A 6 -17.75 -41.06 48.56
CA THR A 6 -16.65 -40.85 49.53
C THR A 6 -15.63 -41.99 49.61
N LEU A 7 -15.90 -43.13 48.96
CA LEU A 7 -15.07 -44.34 49.00
C LEU A 7 -14.43 -44.71 47.64
N LEU A 8 -14.55 -43.84 46.64
CA LEU A 8 -13.95 -44.11 45.32
C LEU A 8 -12.44 -43.84 45.37
N SER A 9 -11.65 -44.85 45.05
CA SER A 9 -10.21 -44.68 44.89
C SER A 9 -9.90 -43.87 43.62
N GLU A 10 -8.78 -43.14 43.61
CA GLU A 10 -8.36 -42.33 42.45
C GLU A 10 -8.29 -43.16 41.16
N LYS A 11 -7.84 -44.41 41.26
CA LYS A 11 -7.78 -45.34 40.12
C LYS A 11 -9.16 -45.67 39.56
N SER A 12 -10.16 -45.83 40.44
CA SER A 12 -11.55 -46.10 40.07
C SER A 12 -12.20 -44.91 39.36
N VAL A 13 -11.89 -43.69 39.81
CA VAL A 13 -12.39 -42.45 39.19
C VAL A 13 -11.77 -42.26 37.80
N ARG A 14 -10.45 -42.48 37.65
CA ARG A 14 -9.78 -42.36 36.35
C ARG A 14 -10.30 -43.37 35.31
N ALA A 15 -10.57 -44.61 35.71
CA ALA A 15 -11.16 -45.62 34.82
C ALA A 15 -12.57 -45.22 34.37
N ALA A 16 -13.42 -44.76 35.30
CA ALA A 16 -14.78 -44.30 34.97
C ALA A 16 -14.80 -43.02 34.10
N VAL A 17 -13.75 -42.20 34.13
CA VAL A 17 -13.58 -41.08 33.19
C VAL A 17 -13.20 -41.58 31.80
N GLN A 18 -12.30 -42.57 31.70
CA GLN A 18 -11.91 -43.17 30.41
C GLN A 18 -13.07 -43.92 29.74
N ASP A 19 -13.93 -44.57 30.54
CA ASP A 19 -15.12 -45.28 30.06
C ASP A 19 -16.31 -44.35 29.74
N GLY A 20 -16.13 -43.03 29.85
CA GLY A 20 -17.14 -42.02 29.52
C GLY A 20 -18.28 -41.90 30.53
N VAL A 21 -18.19 -42.60 31.66
CA VAL A 21 -19.20 -42.57 32.75
C VAL A 21 -19.09 -41.30 33.59
N PHE A 22 -17.88 -40.75 33.74
CA PHE A 22 -17.63 -39.47 34.40
C PHE A 22 -16.94 -38.47 33.46
N THR A 23 -17.32 -37.20 33.55
CA THR A 23 -16.65 -36.11 32.82
C THR A 23 -15.66 -35.39 33.72
N SER A 24 -14.43 -35.17 33.25
CA SER A 24 -13.44 -34.36 33.95
C SER A 24 -13.45 -32.93 33.40
N LYS A 25 -13.54 -31.93 34.29
CA LYS A 25 -13.35 -30.50 33.97
C LYS A 25 -12.23 -29.94 34.85
N THR A 26 -11.37 -29.11 34.28
CA THR A 26 -10.31 -28.41 35.02
C THR A 26 -10.88 -27.12 35.63
N VAL A 27 -10.80 -26.97 36.94
CA VAL A 27 -11.31 -25.80 37.68
C VAL A 27 -10.19 -25.18 38.50
N ASP A 28 -10.19 -23.84 38.60
CA ASP A 28 -9.31 -23.14 39.52
C ASP A 28 -9.90 -23.22 40.93
N ILE A 29 -9.08 -23.67 41.88
CA ILE A 29 -9.46 -23.78 43.28
C ILE A 29 -9.14 -22.45 43.98
N VAL A 30 -10.16 -21.69 44.34
CA VAL A 30 -9.98 -20.46 45.12
C VAL A 30 -9.97 -20.79 46.60
N ARG A 31 -8.91 -20.36 47.28
CA ARG A 31 -8.73 -20.49 48.73
C ARG A 31 -8.63 -19.11 49.38
N ASP A 32 -9.06 -19.00 50.63
CA ASP A 32 -8.90 -17.77 51.41
C ASP A 32 -7.45 -17.60 51.92
N ALA A 33 -7.18 -16.50 52.63
CA ALA A 33 -5.86 -16.22 53.19
C ALA A 33 -5.35 -17.27 54.20
N ASN A 34 -6.26 -18.09 54.76
CA ASN A 34 -5.94 -19.20 55.65
C ASN A 34 -5.87 -20.55 54.90
N ASN A 35 -5.83 -20.49 53.56
CA ASN A 35 -5.77 -21.63 52.66
C ASN A 35 -7.02 -22.56 52.70
N SER A 36 -8.14 -22.08 53.26
CA SER A 36 -9.40 -22.81 53.30
C SER A 36 -10.12 -22.72 51.97
N PHE A 37 -10.75 -23.81 51.55
CA PHE A 37 -11.47 -23.89 50.28
C PHE A 37 -12.68 -22.95 50.28
N VAL A 38 -12.74 -22.04 49.30
CA VAL A 38 -13.87 -21.10 49.16
C VAL A 38 -14.82 -21.57 48.05
N ARG A 39 -14.30 -21.77 46.83
CA ARG A 39 -15.10 -22.26 45.69
C ARG A 39 -14.23 -22.77 44.55
N HIS A 40 -14.85 -23.56 43.66
CA HIS A 40 -14.33 -23.83 42.32
C HIS A 40 -14.77 -22.71 41.37
N LEU A 41 -13.86 -22.25 40.53
CA LEU A 41 -14.17 -21.43 39.37
C LEU A 41 -13.86 -22.21 38.10
N GLU A 42 -14.78 -22.18 37.13
CA GLU A 42 -14.41 -22.58 35.77
C GLU A 42 -13.31 -21.63 35.30
N ARG A 43 -12.20 -22.19 34.81
CA ARG A 43 -11.06 -21.41 34.34
C ARG A 43 -11.57 -20.50 33.23
N GLN A 44 -11.36 -19.19 33.36
CA GLN A 44 -11.59 -18.30 32.22
C GLN A 44 -10.50 -18.62 31.21
N ASP A 45 -10.88 -19.23 30.09
CA ASP A 45 -10.01 -19.42 28.95
C ASP A 45 -9.52 -18.04 28.49
N THR A 46 -8.30 -17.66 28.91
CA THR A 46 -7.55 -16.62 28.22
C THR A 46 -7.38 -17.08 26.77
N PRO A 47 -7.50 -16.18 25.78
CA PRO A 47 -7.56 -16.52 24.36
C PRO A 47 -6.21 -17.10 23.92
N THR A 48 -6.05 -18.38 24.15
CA THR A 48 -4.98 -19.21 23.65
C THR A 48 -5.63 -19.99 22.51
N ILE A 49 -5.02 -19.91 21.33
CA ILE A 49 -5.44 -20.51 20.06
C ILE A 49 -6.30 -21.78 20.29
N PRO A 50 -7.49 -21.90 19.66
CA PRO A 50 -8.37 -23.04 19.89
C PRO A 50 -7.64 -24.36 19.56
N SER A 51 -7.89 -25.40 20.35
CA SER A 51 -7.23 -26.71 20.23
C SER A 51 -7.55 -27.46 18.92
N SER A 52 -8.56 -27.02 18.16
CA SER A 52 -8.78 -27.39 16.76
C SER A 52 -9.59 -26.31 16.04
N VAL A 53 -9.21 -25.99 14.79
CA VAL A 53 -9.95 -25.07 13.88
C VAL A 53 -11.31 -25.63 13.49
N VAL A 54 -11.53 -26.93 13.66
CA VAL A 54 -12.78 -27.64 13.36
C VAL A 54 -13.18 -28.48 14.57
N GLN A 55 -14.42 -28.38 15.02
CA GLN A 55 -15.00 -29.21 16.08
C GLN A 55 -16.25 -29.91 15.57
N ILE A 56 -16.35 -31.22 15.76
CA ILE A 56 -17.54 -32.00 15.37
C ILE A 56 -18.34 -32.34 16.64
N HIS A 57 -19.58 -31.87 16.72
CA HIS A 57 -20.48 -32.19 17.84
C HIS A 57 -21.87 -32.60 17.33
N ASN A 58 -22.32 -33.81 17.69
CA ASN A 58 -23.65 -34.36 17.36
C ASN A 58 -24.09 -34.12 15.90
N ASN A 59 -23.22 -34.43 14.93
CA ASN A 59 -23.39 -34.25 13.46
C ASN A 59 -23.28 -32.82 12.92
N TYR A 60 -22.87 -31.82 13.72
CA TYR A 60 -22.58 -30.46 13.25
C TYR A 60 -21.06 -30.19 13.26
N ILE A 61 -20.56 -29.59 12.19
CA ILE A 61 -19.18 -29.11 12.07
C ILE A 61 -19.16 -27.63 12.46
N TYR A 62 -18.45 -27.31 13.54
CA TYR A 62 -18.18 -25.96 13.99
C TYR A 62 -16.77 -25.59 13.54
N GLU A 63 -16.64 -24.68 12.58
CA GLU A 63 -15.35 -24.13 12.17
C GLU A 63 -15.08 -22.84 12.94
N ALA A 64 -13.88 -22.72 13.51
CA ALA A 64 -13.40 -21.49 14.09
C ALA A 64 -13.16 -20.49 12.95
N ASP A 65 -13.79 -19.32 13.03
CA ASP A 65 -13.52 -18.21 12.12
C ASP A 65 -12.08 -17.73 12.30
N THR A 66 -11.18 -18.19 11.41
CA THR A 66 -9.76 -17.86 11.42
C THR A 66 -9.46 -16.52 10.76
N SER A 67 -10.46 -15.84 10.18
CA SER A 67 -10.27 -14.59 9.43
C SER A 67 -9.53 -13.54 10.26
N LYS A 68 -9.96 -13.32 11.52
CA LYS A 68 -9.34 -12.34 12.43
C LYS A 68 -7.88 -12.66 12.76
N TYR A 69 -7.54 -13.94 12.87
CA TYR A 69 -6.17 -14.37 13.13
C TYR A 69 -5.29 -14.18 11.89
N LEU A 70 -5.80 -14.57 10.71
CA LEU A 70 -5.12 -14.37 9.44
C LEU A 70 -4.88 -12.87 9.18
N SER A 71 -5.89 -12.02 9.40
CA SER A 71 -5.75 -10.56 9.32
C SER A 71 -4.67 -10.04 10.27
N ALA A 72 -4.65 -10.48 11.54
CA ALA A 72 -3.62 -10.03 12.49
C ALA A 72 -2.20 -10.47 12.10
N VAL A 73 -2.03 -11.68 11.55
CA VAL A 73 -0.74 -12.16 11.03
C VAL A 73 -0.30 -11.33 9.82
N ILE A 74 -1.22 -11.07 8.88
CA ILE A 74 -0.99 -10.21 7.73
C ILE A 74 -0.58 -8.81 8.18
N ASP A 75 -1.25 -8.23 9.18
CA ASP A 75 -0.94 -6.90 9.71
C ASP A 75 0.44 -6.83 10.35
N ILE A 76 0.81 -7.84 11.14
CA ILE A 76 2.14 -7.92 11.76
C ILE A 76 3.22 -8.03 10.67
N GLN A 77 2.99 -8.88 9.67
CA GLN A 77 3.91 -9.07 8.56
C GLN A 77 4.05 -7.79 7.72
N ASN A 78 2.93 -7.09 7.46
CA ASN A 78 2.94 -5.80 6.77
C ASN A 78 3.75 -4.75 7.54
N LYS A 79 3.57 -4.64 8.87
CA LYS A 79 4.37 -3.73 9.71
C LYS A 79 5.85 -4.05 9.66
N TYR A 80 6.21 -5.33 9.73
CA TYR A 80 7.59 -5.78 9.63
C TYR A 80 8.21 -5.39 8.28
N ILE A 81 7.51 -5.69 7.16
CA ILE A 81 7.96 -5.36 5.81
C ILE A 81 8.15 -3.85 5.65
N THR A 82 7.20 -3.03 6.12
CA THR A 82 7.33 -1.56 6.09
C THR A 82 8.55 -1.09 6.90
N GLY A 83 8.81 -1.71 8.05
CA GLY A 83 10.01 -1.44 8.85
C GLY A 83 11.31 -1.75 8.10
N GLU A 84 11.41 -2.90 7.44
CA GLU A 84 12.59 -3.24 6.63
C GLU A 84 12.78 -2.30 5.44
N LEU A 85 11.69 -1.94 4.74
CA LEU A 85 11.74 -0.99 3.63
C LEU A 85 12.22 0.38 4.10
N LYS A 86 11.77 0.82 5.28
CA LYS A 86 12.24 2.06 5.89
C LYS A 86 13.75 2.02 6.15
N ILE A 87 14.28 0.94 6.73
CA ILE A 87 15.73 0.78 6.95
C ILE A 87 16.49 0.90 5.62
N LYS A 88 16.03 0.22 4.57
CA LYS A 88 16.64 0.29 3.23
C LYS A 88 16.58 1.68 2.62
N TYR A 89 15.51 2.43 2.87
CA TYR A 89 15.38 3.81 2.42
C TYR A 89 16.35 4.73 3.17
N ASP A 90 16.40 4.62 4.50
CA ASP A 90 17.29 5.40 5.35
C ASP A 90 18.77 5.18 5.00
N GLU A 91 19.17 3.94 4.67
CA GLU A 91 20.51 3.62 4.15
C GLU A 91 20.86 4.43 2.88
N VAL A 92 19.92 4.54 1.94
CA VAL A 92 20.09 5.32 0.71
C VAL A 92 20.17 6.82 1.00
N ILE A 93 19.38 7.32 1.94
CA ILE A 93 19.42 8.73 2.37
C ILE A 93 20.76 9.08 3.03
N VAL A 94 21.28 8.20 3.89
CA VAL A 94 22.61 8.36 4.48
C VAL A 94 23.69 8.41 3.39
N GLY A 95 23.63 7.51 2.41
CA GLY A 95 24.56 7.51 1.27
C GLY A 95 24.46 8.78 0.41
N LEU A 96 23.25 9.28 0.17
CA LEU A 96 23.01 10.51 -0.57
C LEU A 96 23.57 11.73 0.18
N THR A 97 23.39 11.76 1.50
CA THR A 97 23.89 12.83 2.37
C THR A 97 25.42 12.84 2.39
N ALA A 98 26.05 11.67 2.54
CA ALA A 98 27.50 11.52 2.48
C ALA A 98 28.07 11.99 1.13
N TYR A 99 27.44 11.61 0.01
CA TYR A 99 27.84 12.07 -1.31
C TYR A 99 27.69 13.59 -1.46
N GLN A 100 26.60 14.18 -0.96
CA GLN A 100 26.39 15.63 -0.99
C GLN A 100 27.45 16.40 -0.19
N GLU A 101 27.80 15.92 1.01
CA GLU A 101 28.72 16.59 1.92
C GLU A 101 30.19 16.40 1.54
N GLN A 102 30.56 15.22 1.02
CA GLN A 102 31.96 14.78 0.89
C GLN A 102 32.36 14.43 -0.55
N GLY A 103 31.39 14.28 -1.47
CA GLY A 103 31.64 13.87 -2.85
C GLY A 103 32.10 12.42 -3.03
N SER A 104 32.03 11.59 -1.99
CA SER A 104 32.50 10.19 -1.97
C SER A 104 31.37 9.16 -2.10
N ASP A 105 31.73 7.89 -2.29
CA ASP A 105 30.84 6.72 -2.16
C ASP A 105 29.65 6.64 -3.14
N LEU A 106 29.76 7.33 -4.28
CA LEU A 106 28.76 7.28 -5.35
C LEU A 106 28.47 5.84 -5.85
N ASP A 107 29.49 4.99 -5.89
CA ASP A 107 29.37 3.58 -6.29
C ASP A 107 28.52 2.77 -5.30
N LEU A 108 28.69 3.04 -4.00
CA LEU A 108 27.93 2.40 -2.94
C LEU A 108 26.48 2.89 -2.96
N LEU A 109 26.27 4.21 -3.06
CA LEU A 109 24.95 4.83 -3.19
C LEU A 109 24.17 4.23 -4.37
N ASN A 110 24.79 4.15 -5.56
CA ASN A 110 24.14 3.58 -6.74
C ASN A 110 23.81 2.09 -6.53
N THR A 111 24.71 1.34 -5.88
CA THR A 111 24.52 -0.08 -5.60
C THR A 111 23.37 -0.32 -4.63
N ASP A 112 23.29 0.47 -3.56
CA ASP A 112 22.27 0.31 -2.52
C ASP A 112 20.91 0.81 -3.00
N ALA A 113 20.86 1.93 -3.74
CA ALA A 113 19.65 2.35 -4.44
C ALA A 113 19.12 1.22 -5.34
N ARG A 114 19.97 0.61 -6.18
CA ARG A 114 19.60 -0.50 -7.06
C ARG A 114 19.04 -1.71 -6.31
N LYS A 115 19.66 -2.09 -5.18
CA LYS A 115 19.17 -3.20 -4.35
C LYS A 115 17.79 -2.86 -3.77
N SER A 116 17.62 -1.64 -3.27
CA SER A 116 16.36 -1.17 -2.68
C SER A 116 15.23 -1.14 -3.72
N LEU A 117 15.50 -0.82 -4.99
CA LEU A 117 14.49 -0.86 -6.06
C LEU A 117 13.81 -2.23 -6.24
N SER A 118 14.51 -3.33 -5.92
CA SER A 118 13.91 -4.67 -6.05
C SER A 118 12.88 -4.92 -4.94
N ALA A 119 13.24 -4.62 -3.69
CA ALA A 119 12.37 -4.80 -2.53
C ALA A 119 11.15 -3.87 -2.58
N PHE A 120 11.37 -2.59 -2.91
CA PHE A 120 10.28 -1.63 -3.06
C PHE A 120 9.38 -1.95 -4.26
N GLY A 121 9.97 -2.42 -5.38
CA GLY A 121 9.20 -2.84 -6.54
C GLY A 121 8.26 -4.00 -6.24
N GLU A 122 8.75 -5.06 -5.59
CA GLU A 122 7.92 -6.20 -5.20
C GLU A 122 6.78 -5.78 -4.26
N ARG A 123 7.08 -4.97 -3.24
CA ARG A 123 6.06 -4.50 -2.32
C ARG A 123 5.03 -3.60 -3.00
N SER A 124 5.46 -2.72 -3.90
CA SER A 124 4.57 -1.84 -4.65
C SER A 124 3.59 -2.64 -5.51
N SER A 125 4.05 -3.68 -6.22
CA SER A 125 3.17 -4.57 -6.98
C SER A 125 2.17 -5.32 -6.10
N GLN A 126 2.56 -5.71 -4.87
CA GLN A 126 1.62 -6.31 -3.91
C GLN A 126 0.56 -5.31 -3.44
N ILE A 127 0.97 -4.08 -3.12
CA ILE A 127 0.09 -2.99 -2.70
C ILE A 127 -0.92 -2.64 -3.81
N LEU A 128 -0.45 -2.57 -5.05
CA LEU A 128 -1.24 -2.20 -6.23
C LEU A 128 -1.99 -3.40 -6.85
N SER A 129 -1.83 -4.61 -6.30
CA SER A 129 -2.47 -5.81 -6.82
C SER A 129 -4.00 -5.74 -6.66
N PRO A 130 -4.79 -6.06 -7.70
CA PRO A 130 -6.25 -6.08 -7.64
C PRO A 130 -6.85 -7.06 -6.62
N GLN A 131 -6.04 -8.01 -6.11
CA GLN A 131 -6.49 -9.07 -5.21
C GLN A 131 -6.53 -8.66 -3.72
N SER A 132 -5.93 -7.52 -3.33
CA SER A 132 -6.11 -6.96 -2.00
C SER A 132 -7.49 -6.27 -1.92
N ASN A 133 -8.49 -7.00 -1.45
CA ASN A 133 -9.90 -6.57 -1.32
C ASN A 133 -10.15 -5.47 -0.25
N GLU A 134 -9.20 -4.58 0.00
CA GLU A 134 -9.40 -3.38 0.81
C GLU A 134 -9.22 -2.14 -0.10
N PRO A 135 -10.28 -1.34 -0.35
CA PRO A 135 -10.24 -0.33 -1.42
C PRO A 135 -9.37 0.88 -1.10
N TYR A 136 -8.58 0.84 -0.04
CA TYR A 136 -7.95 2.01 0.53
C TYR A 136 -6.50 1.68 0.82
N LEU A 137 -5.62 2.23 0.01
CA LEU A 137 -4.23 2.33 0.39
C LEU A 137 -4.18 3.19 1.65
N ASP A 138 -3.69 2.58 2.74
CA ASP A 138 -3.35 3.33 3.93
C ASP A 138 -2.17 4.28 3.65
N ASP A 139 -1.94 5.21 4.57
CA ASP A 139 -0.87 6.20 4.40
C ASP A 139 0.51 5.54 4.30
N ALA A 140 0.72 4.42 5.00
CA ALA A 140 1.96 3.66 4.92
C ALA A 140 2.18 3.08 3.52
N SER A 141 1.14 2.55 2.87
CA SER A 141 1.21 2.03 1.50
C SER A 141 1.49 3.15 0.50
N LEU A 142 0.86 4.31 0.65
CA LEU A 142 1.13 5.49 -0.17
C LEU A 142 2.57 5.99 0.02
N GLU A 143 3.08 5.99 1.25
CA GLU A 143 4.46 6.36 1.57
C GLU A 143 5.47 5.38 0.94
N VAL A 144 5.17 4.09 0.89
CA VAL A 144 5.99 3.09 0.19
C VAL A 144 6.06 3.39 -1.31
N LEU A 145 4.94 3.72 -1.96
CA LEU A 145 4.91 4.08 -3.39
C LEU A 145 5.68 5.37 -3.67
N ASP A 146 5.53 6.37 -2.80
CA ASP A 146 6.27 7.64 -2.89
C ASP A 146 7.78 7.42 -2.76
N SER A 147 8.17 6.67 -1.73
CA SER A 147 9.56 6.31 -1.45
C SER A 147 10.18 5.52 -2.59
N TYR A 148 9.43 4.59 -3.18
CA TYR A 148 9.90 3.84 -4.35
C TYR A 148 10.19 4.76 -5.53
N THR A 149 9.30 5.72 -5.79
CA THR A 149 9.49 6.72 -6.87
C THR A 149 10.74 7.58 -6.60
N ASN A 150 10.95 8.03 -5.37
CA ASN A 150 12.13 8.79 -4.98
C ASN A 150 13.43 7.95 -5.11
N LEU A 151 13.39 6.65 -4.75
CA LEU A 151 14.54 5.75 -4.93
C LEU A 151 14.90 5.54 -6.40
N ILE A 152 13.91 5.45 -7.29
CA ILE A 152 14.17 5.38 -8.74
C ILE A 152 14.91 6.64 -9.18
N PHE A 153 14.49 7.82 -8.75
CA PHE A 153 15.18 9.07 -9.05
C PHE A 153 16.64 9.09 -8.54
N VAL A 154 16.87 8.68 -7.28
CA VAL A 154 18.23 8.59 -6.72
C VAL A 154 19.10 7.60 -7.51
N TYR A 155 18.53 6.46 -7.93
CA TYR A 155 19.24 5.51 -8.79
C TYR A 155 19.61 6.12 -10.16
N VAL A 156 18.68 6.84 -10.80
CA VAL A 156 18.91 7.56 -12.07
C VAL A 156 20.06 8.56 -11.94
N MET A 157 19.98 9.44 -10.93
CA MET A 157 20.98 10.50 -10.75
C MET A 157 22.36 9.92 -10.40
N SER A 158 22.41 8.99 -9.45
CA SER A 158 23.67 8.33 -9.07
C SER A 158 24.27 7.52 -10.22
N GLY A 159 23.43 6.86 -11.02
CA GLY A 159 23.84 6.12 -12.21
C GLY A 159 24.42 7.03 -13.28
N PHE A 160 23.78 8.17 -13.54
CA PHE A 160 24.29 9.16 -14.47
C PHE A 160 25.62 9.76 -14.00
N TRP A 161 25.75 10.17 -12.74
CA TRP A 161 27.01 10.72 -12.23
C TRP A 161 28.16 9.71 -12.30
N ARG A 162 27.85 8.44 -12.10
CA ARG A 162 28.82 7.34 -12.13
C ARG A 162 29.25 6.97 -13.55
N PHE A 163 28.29 6.75 -14.45
CA PHE A 163 28.54 6.16 -15.76
C PHE A 163 28.55 7.19 -16.90
N ARG A 164 28.10 8.42 -16.66
CA ARG A 164 28.03 9.52 -17.64
C ARG A 164 27.31 9.07 -18.91
N SER A 165 27.97 9.13 -20.07
CA SER A 165 27.42 8.68 -21.36
C SER A 165 27.02 7.20 -21.37
N GLY A 166 27.63 6.36 -20.51
CA GLY A 166 27.25 4.95 -20.34
C GLY A 166 25.85 4.75 -19.74
N PHE A 167 25.31 5.75 -19.02
CA PHE A 167 23.96 5.70 -18.45
C PHE A 167 22.87 5.59 -19.52
N SER A 168 23.14 6.06 -20.75
CA SER A 168 22.18 5.98 -21.86
C SER A 168 21.70 4.56 -22.18
N LYS A 169 22.51 3.55 -21.80
CA LYS A 169 22.23 2.12 -22.00
C LYS A 169 21.47 1.49 -20.83
N ASP A 170 21.29 2.19 -19.71
CA ASP A 170 20.54 1.69 -18.57
C ASP A 170 19.04 1.67 -18.91
N SER A 171 18.44 0.49 -18.80
CA SER A 171 17.00 0.29 -18.96
C SER A 171 16.31 -0.07 -17.63
N VAL A 172 17.07 -0.16 -16.53
CA VAL A 172 16.55 -0.63 -15.24
C VAL A 172 15.55 0.39 -14.71
N ALA A 173 15.91 1.67 -14.70
CA ALA A 173 15.04 2.74 -14.23
C ALA A 173 13.76 2.84 -15.07
N THR A 174 13.90 2.82 -16.41
CA THR A 174 12.76 2.90 -17.34
C THR A 174 11.79 1.74 -17.14
N ASN A 175 12.28 0.49 -17.09
CA ASN A 175 11.41 -0.69 -16.87
C ASN A 175 10.66 -0.62 -15.54
N LYS A 176 11.31 -0.12 -14.48
CA LYS A 176 10.72 0.04 -13.14
C LYS A 176 9.64 1.12 -13.13
N LEU A 177 9.88 2.25 -13.81
CA LEU A 177 8.89 3.31 -13.99
C LEU A 177 7.69 2.84 -14.82
N ASP A 178 7.90 2.10 -15.90
CA ASP A 178 6.81 1.62 -16.76
C ASP A 178 5.89 0.64 -16.02
N THR A 179 6.48 -0.24 -15.21
CA THR A 179 5.71 -1.15 -14.35
C THR A 179 4.88 -0.37 -13.34
N LEU A 180 5.52 0.55 -12.61
CA LEU A 180 4.86 1.35 -11.58
C LEU A 180 3.76 2.25 -12.18
N ASP A 181 4.03 2.92 -13.30
CA ASP A 181 3.08 3.77 -14.02
C ASP A 181 1.84 2.97 -14.41
N SER A 182 2.01 1.78 -14.99
CA SER A 182 0.90 0.92 -15.38
C SER A 182 0.05 0.48 -14.18
N GLU A 183 0.68 0.06 -13.09
CA GLU A 183 -0.01 -0.40 -11.89
C GLU A 183 -0.76 0.75 -11.19
N VAL A 184 -0.10 1.90 -11.01
CA VAL A 184 -0.68 3.10 -10.39
C VAL A 184 -1.83 3.64 -11.25
N ARG A 185 -1.66 3.76 -12.57
CA ARG A 185 -2.73 4.22 -13.49
C ARG A 185 -3.94 3.31 -13.45
N SER A 186 -3.73 2.00 -13.34
CA SER A 186 -4.82 1.01 -13.24
C SER A 186 -5.67 1.25 -12.00
N LEU A 187 -5.05 1.31 -10.81
CA LEU A 187 -5.75 1.57 -9.55
C LEU A 187 -6.40 2.96 -9.53
N TYR A 188 -5.67 3.97 -9.99
CA TYR A 188 -6.15 5.35 -10.11
C TYR A 188 -7.42 5.43 -10.97
N SER A 189 -7.37 4.88 -12.18
CA SER A 189 -8.52 4.86 -13.09
C SER A 189 -9.71 4.10 -12.51
N TRP A 190 -9.45 3.02 -11.78
CA TRP A 190 -10.51 2.26 -11.10
C TRP A 190 -11.19 3.10 -10.02
N LEU A 191 -10.41 3.73 -9.12
CA LEU A 191 -10.90 4.56 -8.02
C LEU A 191 -11.77 5.73 -8.50
N LEU A 192 -11.37 6.35 -9.62
CA LEU A 192 -12.08 7.49 -10.19
C LEU A 192 -13.51 7.17 -10.65
N GLN A 193 -13.79 5.93 -11.07
CA GLN A 193 -15.09 5.56 -11.66
C GLN A 193 -15.87 4.49 -10.91
N ASN A 194 -15.23 3.73 -10.01
CA ASN A 194 -15.86 2.60 -9.34
C ASN A 194 -15.63 2.69 -7.84
N GLY A 195 -16.70 2.65 -7.07
CA GLY A 195 -16.70 2.36 -5.65
C GLY A 195 -16.91 0.87 -5.37
N LYS A 196 -16.75 0.50 -4.10
CA LYS A 196 -16.77 -0.91 -3.65
C LYS A 196 -18.14 -1.57 -3.81
N ASP A 197 -19.20 -0.78 -3.79
CA ASP A 197 -20.57 -1.27 -3.76
C ASP A 197 -21.01 -1.75 -5.14
N TYR A 198 -21.10 -3.06 -5.33
CA TYR A 198 -21.50 -3.68 -6.59
C TYR A 198 -22.84 -3.17 -7.12
N GLU A 199 -23.74 -2.72 -6.24
CA GLU A 199 -25.05 -2.19 -6.64
C GLU A 199 -25.01 -0.73 -7.09
N ASN A 200 -24.02 0.05 -6.62
CA ASN A 200 -23.86 1.47 -6.95
C ASN A 200 -22.39 1.89 -7.10
N GLN A 201 -21.61 1.14 -7.89
CA GLN A 201 -20.18 1.39 -8.06
C GLN A 201 -19.93 2.82 -8.56
N ILE A 202 -20.73 3.28 -9.51
CA ILE A 202 -20.55 4.61 -10.09
C ILE A 202 -20.89 5.71 -9.07
N GLY A 203 -21.95 5.55 -8.26
CA GLY A 203 -22.33 6.52 -7.24
C GLY A 203 -21.36 6.64 -6.07
N LYS A 204 -20.50 5.65 -5.88
CA LYS A 204 -19.41 5.65 -4.89
C LYS A 204 -18.03 5.95 -5.48
N SER A 205 -17.99 6.48 -6.70
CA SER A 205 -16.75 6.89 -7.36
C SER A 205 -16.26 8.25 -6.87
N VAL A 206 -14.97 8.56 -7.08
CA VAL A 206 -14.43 9.90 -6.74
C VAL A 206 -15.16 11.00 -7.53
N TYR A 207 -15.45 10.77 -8.81
CA TYR A 207 -16.21 11.74 -9.59
C TYR A 207 -17.63 11.95 -9.07
N ALA A 208 -18.32 10.88 -8.62
CA ALA A 208 -19.63 11.02 -8.00
C ALA A 208 -19.57 11.81 -6.70
N TYR A 209 -18.54 11.57 -5.87
CA TYR A 209 -18.34 12.32 -4.63
C TYR A 209 -18.20 13.81 -4.89
N ILE A 210 -17.34 14.22 -5.82
CA ILE A 210 -17.17 15.64 -6.18
C ILE A 210 -18.49 16.22 -6.75
N LEU A 211 -19.13 15.52 -7.70
CA LEU A 211 -20.29 16.06 -8.40
C LEU A 211 -21.58 16.09 -7.58
N LEU A 212 -21.75 15.15 -6.64
CA LEU A 212 -22.97 15.01 -5.86
C LEU A 212 -22.82 15.53 -4.43
N GLU A 213 -21.63 15.44 -3.84
CA GLU A 213 -21.41 15.73 -2.41
C GLU A 213 -20.55 16.95 -2.12
N LYS A 214 -19.51 17.18 -2.94
CA LYS A 214 -18.54 18.26 -2.80
C LYS A 214 -18.44 19.12 -4.07
N PRO A 215 -19.56 19.73 -4.53
CA PRO A 215 -19.55 20.50 -5.77
C PRO A 215 -18.61 21.72 -5.72
N GLU A 216 -18.24 22.20 -4.53
CA GLU A 216 -17.21 23.22 -4.33
C GLU A 216 -15.80 22.78 -4.79
N GLU A 217 -15.54 21.47 -4.90
CA GLU A 217 -14.26 20.90 -5.34
C GLU A 217 -14.25 20.55 -6.85
N ILE A 218 -15.22 21.04 -7.63
CA ILE A 218 -15.38 20.67 -9.04
C ILE A 218 -14.15 20.97 -9.90
N GLU A 219 -13.34 21.97 -9.53
CA GLU A 219 -12.08 22.30 -10.22
C GLU A 219 -11.06 21.16 -10.17
N VAL A 220 -11.10 20.34 -9.12
CA VAL A 220 -10.22 19.17 -8.94
C VAL A 220 -10.42 18.13 -10.05
N ILE A 221 -11.59 18.08 -10.69
CA ILE A 221 -11.84 17.17 -11.81
C ILE A 221 -10.86 17.42 -12.97
N SER A 222 -10.45 18.66 -13.19
CA SER A 222 -9.50 18.99 -14.27
C SER A 222 -8.14 18.36 -14.03
N GLN A 223 -7.66 18.39 -12.78
CA GLN A 223 -6.46 17.68 -12.37
C GLN A 223 -6.66 16.16 -12.53
N LEU A 224 -7.78 15.62 -12.02
CA LEU A 224 -7.98 14.17 -12.04
C LEU A 224 -8.10 13.57 -13.45
N VAL A 225 -8.50 14.37 -14.43
CA VAL A 225 -8.61 13.94 -15.83
C VAL A 225 -7.24 13.78 -16.50
N GLU A 226 -6.19 14.44 -16.04
CA GLU A 226 -4.87 14.45 -16.70
C GLU A 226 -4.33 13.06 -16.99
N TYR A 227 -4.62 12.10 -16.11
CA TYR A 227 -4.21 10.71 -16.24
C TYR A 227 -5.36 9.72 -16.44
N ASP A 228 -6.60 10.20 -16.64
CA ASP A 228 -7.75 9.38 -16.99
C ASP A 228 -7.98 9.36 -18.51
N ASN A 229 -7.46 8.35 -19.18
CA ASN A 229 -7.53 8.20 -20.64
C ASN A 229 -8.96 8.01 -21.20
N ARG A 230 -9.98 7.89 -20.35
CA ARG A 230 -11.38 7.76 -20.79
C ARG A 230 -12.01 9.10 -21.15
N TYR A 231 -11.44 10.21 -20.69
CA TYR A 231 -11.98 11.55 -20.88
C TYR A 231 -10.90 12.51 -21.38
N SER A 232 -11.28 13.39 -22.30
CA SER A 232 -10.38 14.43 -22.82
C SER A 232 -10.40 15.73 -22.00
N SER A 233 -11.42 15.93 -21.16
CA SER A 233 -11.57 17.14 -20.37
C SER A 233 -12.49 16.93 -19.15
N ALA A 234 -12.42 17.83 -18.17
CA ALA A 234 -13.36 17.86 -17.05
C ALA A 234 -14.83 17.99 -17.51
N LEU A 235 -15.07 18.75 -18.61
CA LEU A 235 -16.41 18.87 -19.18
C LEU A 235 -16.92 17.53 -19.72
N ASP A 236 -16.04 16.69 -20.29
CA ASP A 236 -16.42 15.36 -20.77
C ASP A 236 -16.77 14.40 -19.64
N VAL A 237 -16.10 14.54 -18.48
CA VAL A 237 -16.48 13.83 -17.25
C VAL A 237 -17.89 14.22 -16.83
N VAL A 238 -18.17 15.53 -16.71
CA VAL A 238 -19.47 16.05 -16.27
C VAL A 238 -20.59 15.59 -17.23
N LYS A 239 -20.37 15.72 -18.55
CA LYS A 239 -21.31 15.25 -19.56
C LYS A 239 -21.57 13.75 -19.41
N SER A 240 -20.51 12.94 -19.35
CA SER A 240 -20.61 11.48 -19.25
C SER A 240 -21.29 11.03 -17.96
N PHE A 241 -21.02 11.71 -16.85
CA PHE A 241 -21.65 11.44 -15.56
C PHE A 241 -23.13 11.82 -15.56
N SER A 242 -23.48 12.99 -16.12
CA SER A 242 -24.88 13.46 -16.19
C SER A 242 -25.80 12.51 -16.95
N LEU A 243 -25.30 11.84 -18.00
CA LEU A 243 -26.03 10.81 -18.74
C LEU A 243 -26.35 9.57 -17.87
N LYS A 244 -25.52 9.27 -16.88
CA LYS A 244 -25.71 8.15 -15.94
C LYS A 244 -26.62 8.52 -14.77
N CYS A 245 -26.77 9.82 -14.48
CA CYS A 245 -27.75 10.35 -13.54
C CYS A 245 -29.17 10.45 -14.12
N ILE A 246 -29.38 10.10 -15.39
CA ILE A 246 -30.69 10.12 -16.03
C ILE A 246 -31.06 8.68 -16.41
N ASP A 247 -31.94 8.06 -15.63
CA ASP A 247 -32.98 7.21 -16.23
C ASP A 247 -34.21 7.15 -15.32
N ARG A 248 -35.35 7.58 -15.88
CA ARG A 248 -36.71 7.49 -15.33
C ARG A 248 -37.54 6.67 -16.33
N LYS A 249 -38.33 5.71 -15.87
CA LYS A 249 -39.63 5.36 -16.49
C LYS A 249 -40.83 5.43 -15.54
N GLY A 250 -40.69 5.95 -14.31
CA GLY A 250 -41.83 6.18 -13.41
C GLY A 250 -41.45 6.85 -12.10
N TRP A 251 -42.44 7.22 -11.28
CA TRP A 251 -42.23 7.71 -9.90
C TRP A 251 -41.64 6.65 -8.95
N SER A 252 -41.54 5.40 -9.42
CA SER A 252 -41.09 4.23 -8.66
C SER A 252 -39.71 3.69 -9.07
N GLU A 253 -39.06 4.25 -10.10
CA GLU A 253 -37.75 3.80 -10.54
C GLU A 253 -36.64 4.73 -9.99
N PRO A 254 -35.72 4.24 -9.15
CA PRO A 254 -34.63 5.04 -8.64
C PRO A 254 -33.61 5.34 -9.75
N TYR A 255 -32.93 6.48 -9.63
CA TYR A 255 -31.79 6.83 -10.48
C TYR A 255 -30.76 5.68 -10.50
N LYS A 256 -30.13 5.43 -11.66
CA LYS A 256 -28.99 4.49 -11.79
C LYS A 256 -27.81 4.83 -10.88
N VAL A 257 -27.70 6.11 -10.51
CA VAL A 257 -26.72 6.63 -9.57
C VAL A 257 -27.48 7.47 -8.56
N SER A 258 -27.57 7.01 -7.31
CA SER A 258 -28.20 7.74 -6.21
C SER A 258 -27.13 8.16 -5.19
N ARG A 259 -27.37 9.32 -4.57
CA ARG A 259 -26.61 9.78 -3.40
C ARG A 259 -26.96 8.85 -2.24
N LEU A 260 -25.98 8.15 -1.70
CA LEU A 260 -26.20 7.27 -0.55
C LEU A 260 -26.09 8.11 0.72
N PRO A 261 -27.15 8.20 1.54
CA PRO A 261 -27.06 8.92 2.80
C PRO A 261 -25.98 8.27 3.68
N ASN A 262 -25.04 9.09 4.16
CA ASN A 262 -23.96 8.70 5.08
C ASN A 262 -22.78 7.92 4.48
N ASP A 263 -22.48 8.07 3.17
CA ASP A 263 -21.21 7.53 2.64
C ASP A 263 -20.02 8.43 3.06
N THR A 264 -19.37 8.09 4.17
CA THR A 264 -18.25 8.85 4.73
C THR A 264 -16.92 8.62 4.00
N TRP A 265 -16.88 7.77 2.98
CA TRP A 265 -15.62 7.30 2.39
C TRP A 265 -15.18 8.09 1.16
N GLY A 266 -16.00 9.00 0.66
CA GLY A 266 -15.67 9.80 -0.52
C GLY A 266 -14.43 10.69 -0.33
N GLU A 267 -14.26 11.26 0.86
CA GLU A 267 -13.11 12.10 1.23
C GLU A 267 -11.79 11.31 1.19
N ASP A 268 -11.76 10.14 1.83
CA ASP A 268 -10.59 9.26 1.81
C ASP A 268 -10.23 8.80 0.40
N ARG A 269 -11.24 8.50 -0.43
CA ARG A 269 -11.02 8.08 -1.81
C ARG A 269 -10.45 9.21 -2.66
N LEU A 270 -10.96 10.42 -2.49
CA LEU A 270 -10.41 11.60 -3.15
C LEU A 270 -8.96 11.84 -2.72
N ARG A 271 -8.67 11.77 -1.42
CA ARG A 271 -7.31 11.89 -0.87
C ARG A 271 -6.35 10.87 -1.48
N VAL A 272 -6.74 9.60 -1.54
CA VAL A 272 -5.94 8.54 -2.17
C VAL A 272 -5.74 8.82 -3.67
N ALA A 273 -6.80 9.22 -4.39
CA ALA A 273 -6.70 9.54 -5.81
C ALA A 273 -5.72 10.70 -6.06
N LEU A 274 -5.76 11.76 -5.25
CA LEU A 274 -4.81 12.88 -5.33
C LEU A 274 -3.37 12.43 -5.05
N LYS A 275 -3.15 11.56 -4.07
CA LYS A 275 -1.81 11.01 -3.79
C LYS A 275 -1.28 10.14 -4.92
N LEU A 276 -2.13 9.30 -5.53
CA LEU A 276 -1.75 8.52 -6.71
C LEU A 276 -1.47 9.43 -7.92
N HIS A 277 -2.23 10.51 -8.09
CA HIS A 277 -1.97 11.53 -9.10
C HIS A 277 -0.58 12.18 -8.91
N ASP A 278 -0.21 12.54 -7.69
CA ASP A 278 1.12 13.09 -7.38
C ASP A 278 2.24 12.10 -7.71
N ILE A 279 2.03 10.80 -7.45
CA ILE A 279 2.97 9.74 -7.84
C ILE A 279 3.11 9.67 -9.37
N LEU A 280 2.01 9.75 -10.13
CA LEU A 280 2.04 9.77 -11.59
C LEU A 280 2.80 11.01 -12.13
N ASN A 281 2.62 12.17 -11.50
CA ASN A 281 3.40 13.37 -11.81
C ASN A 281 4.90 13.16 -11.57
N LYS A 282 5.27 12.56 -10.44
CA LYS A 282 6.68 12.24 -10.15
C LYS A 282 7.26 11.28 -11.19
N ILE A 283 6.53 10.23 -11.56
CA ILE A 283 6.95 9.28 -12.60
C ILE A 283 7.19 10.01 -13.93
N SER A 284 6.26 10.86 -14.35
CA SER A 284 6.38 11.67 -15.57
C SER A 284 7.63 12.56 -15.55
N ASN A 285 7.86 13.26 -14.43
CA ASN A 285 9.04 14.11 -14.26
C ASN A 285 10.34 13.32 -14.32
N ILE A 286 10.41 12.14 -13.68
CA ILE A 286 11.61 11.30 -13.73
C ILE A 286 11.87 10.80 -15.15
N ARG A 287 10.83 10.46 -15.92
CA ARG A 287 10.99 10.10 -17.35
C ARG A 287 11.61 11.24 -18.15
N SER A 288 11.11 12.46 -18.00
CA SER A 288 11.68 13.64 -18.65
C SER A 288 13.16 13.84 -18.28
N VAL A 289 13.52 13.67 -17.00
CA VAL A 289 14.92 13.74 -16.56
C VAL A 289 15.77 12.64 -17.21
N ILE A 290 15.29 11.40 -17.29
CA ILE A 290 16.01 10.31 -17.95
C ILE A 290 16.28 10.66 -19.42
N ASP A 291 15.29 11.21 -20.13
CA ASP A 291 15.42 11.58 -21.53
C ASP A 291 16.43 12.72 -21.72
N GLU A 292 16.41 13.72 -20.85
CA GLU A 292 17.42 14.78 -20.83
C GLU A 292 18.83 14.23 -20.58
N LEU A 293 19.00 13.36 -19.57
CA LEU A 293 20.30 12.78 -19.24
C LEU A 293 20.84 11.88 -20.36
N LYS A 294 19.96 11.16 -21.06
CA LYS A 294 20.31 10.39 -22.26
C LYS A 294 20.81 11.32 -23.37
N ALA A 295 20.08 12.40 -23.65
CA ALA A 295 20.49 13.38 -24.65
C ALA A 295 21.84 14.03 -24.31
N VAL A 296 22.07 14.40 -23.03
CA VAL A 296 23.36 14.96 -22.57
C VAL A 296 24.50 13.97 -22.77
N GLY A 297 24.27 12.68 -22.55
CA GLY A 297 25.25 11.62 -22.78
C GLY A 297 25.67 11.44 -24.25
N GLU A 298 24.89 11.98 -25.19
CA GLU A 298 25.15 11.93 -26.63
C GLU A 298 25.83 13.21 -27.18
N ILE A 299 25.92 14.28 -26.38
CA ILE A 299 26.60 15.51 -26.77
C ILE A 299 28.10 15.25 -26.87
N LYS A 300 28.67 15.38 -28.08
CA LYS A 300 30.12 15.41 -28.25
C LYS A 300 30.63 16.78 -27.84
N VAL A 301 31.69 16.82 -27.04
CA VAL A 301 32.35 18.08 -26.63
C VAL A 301 32.77 18.93 -27.85
N SER A 302 33.05 18.29 -28.98
CA SER A 302 33.33 18.96 -30.27
C SER A 302 32.18 19.79 -30.83
N ASP A 303 30.95 19.51 -30.39
CA ASP A 303 29.72 20.09 -30.94
C ASP A 303 29.23 21.28 -30.07
N ILE A 304 29.93 21.55 -28.97
CA ILE A 304 29.65 22.68 -28.06
C ILE A 304 30.42 23.91 -28.55
N LEU A 305 29.72 24.81 -29.26
CA LEU A 305 30.21 26.14 -29.58
C LEU A 305 30.12 27.01 -28.31
N LEU A 306 31.25 27.18 -27.63
CA LEU A 306 31.35 28.05 -26.46
C LEU A 306 31.51 29.51 -26.88
N ASP A 307 30.41 30.17 -27.24
CA ASP A 307 30.35 31.63 -27.34
C ASP A 307 29.68 32.21 -26.08
N GLY A 308 30.47 32.90 -25.26
CA GLY A 308 30.10 34.04 -24.42
C GLY A 308 28.91 33.96 -23.44
N GLU A 309 29.22 34.18 -22.16
CA GLU A 309 28.29 34.46 -21.03
C GLU A 309 27.31 33.34 -20.67
N TYR A 310 27.75 32.49 -19.73
CA TYR A 310 26.91 31.51 -19.05
C TYR A 310 25.84 32.21 -18.21
N LEU A 311 24.57 31.93 -18.52
CA LEU A 311 23.43 32.34 -17.71
C LEU A 311 23.33 31.45 -16.47
N ASP A 312 23.49 32.04 -15.30
CA ASP A 312 23.20 31.41 -14.00
C ASP A 312 21.70 31.10 -13.89
N SER A 313 21.29 29.93 -14.37
CA SER A 313 19.99 29.32 -14.08
C SER A 313 20.16 28.25 -12.99
N PRO A 314 19.19 28.03 -12.09
CA PRO A 314 19.21 26.89 -11.17
C PRO A 314 19.22 25.51 -11.87
N LEU A 315 19.02 25.46 -13.20
CA LEU A 315 19.20 24.27 -14.05
C LEU A 315 20.67 24.06 -14.53
N SER A 316 21.61 24.89 -14.12
CA SER A 316 23.02 24.87 -14.57
C SER A 316 23.90 23.85 -13.84
N LEU A 317 23.35 22.71 -13.44
CA LEU A 317 24.06 21.65 -12.68
C LEU A 317 25.06 20.85 -13.52
N PHE A 318 25.14 21.07 -14.83
CA PHE A 318 26.09 20.38 -15.70
C PHE A 318 27.43 21.12 -15.75
N ARG A 319 28.25 20.91 -14.72
CA ARG A 319 29.67 21.22 -14.81
C ARG A 319 30.36 20.12 -15.62
N ILE A 320 30.63 20.38 -16.90
CA ILE A 320 31.55 19.55 -17.69
C ILE A 320 32.96 19.92 -17.24
N GLU A 321 33.51 19.17 -16.28
CA GLU A 321 34.92 19.31 -15.91
C GLU A 321 35.79 18.62 -16.98
N ASN A 322 36.43 19.43 -17.82
CA ASN A 322 37.59 18.98 -18.59
C ASN A 322 38.71 18.69 -17.58
N LYS A 323 38.95 17.41 -17.26
CA LYS A 323 40.25 17.04 -16.72
C LYS A 323 41.27 17.15 -17.85
N PRO A 324 42.32 17.98 -17.73
CA PRO A 324 43.46 17.86 -18.62
C PRO A 324 44.10 16.50 -18.38
N ASP A 325 44.36 15.75 -19.45
CA ASP A 325 45.12 14.51 -19.40
C ASP A 325 46.49 14.79 -18.76
N VAL A 326 46.76 14.14 -17.61
CA VAL A 326 48.09 13.96 -17.02
C VAL A 326 48.29 12.49 -16.71
#